data_AF-A0A2H1IXM1-F1
#
_entry.id   AF-A0A2H1IXM1-F1
#
_cell.length_a   1.000
_cell.length_b   1.000
_cell.length_c   1.000
_cell.angle_alpha   90.00
_cell.angle_beta   90.00
_cell.angle_gamma   90.00
#
_symmetry.space_group_name_H-M   'P 1'
#
loop_
_entity.id
_entity.type
_entity.pdbx_description
1 polymer ?
#
loop_
_entity_poly.entity_id
_entity_poly.type
_entity_poly.pdbx_seq_one_letter_code
_entity_poly.pdbx_strand_id
1 'polypeptide(L)'
;MTETTNADEAEQSLLGAILLSNGRALEDITLTPDDFASPRNAAAYTLMRELWSTGQAVDLVTTGNALTTAPAETRRLVEPVYLARALHDTPTAALAGQYEQIIREHGIRRRLITAAGTITQAVTDTPDINQLIEIARKAIDDAGNVNTSEIQSMADTVADTIRELDEEPRYTPTPWQDLNHLIAGWRPGALYVIGARPGSGKTLIGLQSAVNMLGRGAVLMCTLEMSRGEIHKRVISQLLHIPLTNILNSNMTPNEWERLSNRDASGWERFFIDDNPAQTVEGIRRMARTIQRRTPLSMIVVDYLQLMESTGKSERKRHEEIARWTRALKVMAKTFDVPVLVLSQLNRESARGGKPSLADLRESGAIEQDADVVLLLHREDPDVPELDMLVAKNRHGTTYPLKLQWEGHFASVSDLPVRPALEAAS
;
A
#
# COMPACT_ATOMS: atom_id res chain seq x y z
N MET A 1 -21.81 0.38 37.96
CA MET A 1 -21.03 -0.83 38.33
C MET A 1 -20.96 -1.86 37.21
N THR A 2 -21.95 -1.96 36.30
CA THR A 2 -21.95 -2.92 35.18
C THR A 2 -21.09 -2.51 33.98
N GLU A 3 -20.94 -1.21 33.67
CA GLU A 3 -20.10 -0.76 32.53
C GLU A 3 -18.60 -0.90 32.76
N THR A 4 -18.12 -0.80 34.00
CA THR A 4 -16.70 -0.98 34.36
C THR A 4 -16.23 -2.43 34.24
N THR A 5 -17.11 -3.40 34.51
CA THR A 5 -16.75 -4.83 34.49
C THR A 5 -16.42 -5.32 33.08
N ASN A 6 -17.13 -4.84 32.06
CA ASN A 6 -16.89 -5.25 30.67
C ASN A 6 -15.55 -4.73 30.12
N ALA A 7 -15.06 -3.57 30.59
CA ALA A 7 -13.80 -2.99 30.13
C ALA A 7 -12.59 -3.75 30.69
N ASP A 8 -12.59 -4.08 31.98
CA ASP A 8 -11.51 -4.85 32.61
C ASP A 8 -11.43 -6.28 32.03
N GLU A 9 -12.59 -6.90 31.74
CA GLU A 9 -12.66 -8.20 31.06
C GLU A 9 -12.11 -8.12 29.62
N ALA A 10 -12.43 -7.04 28.89
CA ALA A 10 -11.89 -6.82 27.55
C ALA A 10 -10.37 -6.61 27.55
N GLU A 11 -9.84 -5.84 28.52
CA GLU A 11 -8.40 -5.65 28.69
C GLU A 11 -7.68 -6.98 28.99
N GLN A 12 -8.21 -7.76 29.93
CA GLN A 12 -7.65 -9.08 30.26
C GLN A 12 -7.73 -10.02 29.04
N SER A 13 -8.85 -10.00 28.31
CA SER A 13 -9.04 -10.81 27.10
C SER A 13 -8.11 -10.40 25.95
N LEU A 14 -7.78 -9.11 25.84
CA LEU A 14 -6.81 -8.63 24.86
C LEU A 14 -5.41 -9.17 25.16
N LEU A 15 -4.97 -9.12 26.42
CA LEU A 15 -3.67 -9.67 26.83
C LEU A 15 -3.58 -11.17 26.54
N GLY A 16 -4.64 -11.92 26.84
CA GLY A 16 -4.68 -13.35 26.50
C GLY A 16 -4.72 -13.59 24.99
N ALA A 17 -5.39 -12.76 24.20
CA ALA A 17 -5.40 -12.86 22.74
C ALA A 17 -4.01 -12.60 22.13
N ILE A 18 -3.26 -11.65 22.71
CA ILE A 18 -1.85 -11.39 22.34
C ILE A 18 -1.01 -12.63 22.62
N LEU A 19 -1.13 -13.22 23.81
CA LEU A 19 -0.39 -14.42 24.18
C LEU A 19 -0.77 -15.64 23.30
N LEU A 20 -2.07 -15.86 23.04
CA LEU A 20 -2.57 -16.96 22.17
C LEU A 20 -2.06 -16.85 20.73
N SER A 21 -1.79 -15.62 20.27
CA SER A 21 -1.31 -15.35 18.91
C SER A 21 0.21 -15.24 18.81
N ASN A 22 0.95 -15.58 19.89
CA ASN A 22 2.40 -15.40 20.00
C ASN A 22 2.85 -13.96 19.67
N GLY A 23 2.03 -12.96 19.99
CA GLY A 23 2.29 -11.55 19.72
C GLY A 23 1.71 -11.01 18.41
N ARG A 24 1.23 -11.86 17.49
CA ARG A 24 0.73 -11.39 16.18
C ARG A 24 -0.43 -10.41 16.27
N ALA A 25 -1.28 -10.50 17.29
CA ALA A 25 -2.36 -9.55 17.50
C ALA A 25 -1.84 -8.09 17.63
N LEU A 26 -0.62 -7.88 18.13
CA LEU A 26 0.00 -6.57 18.27
C LEU A 26 0.31 -5.87 16.95
N GLU A 27 0.24 -6.57 15.81
CA GLU A 27 0.48 -5.98 14.49
C GLU A 27 -0.60 -4.98 14.07
N ASP A 28 -1.85 -5.25 14.44
CA ASP A 28 -3.01 -4.45 14.05
C ASP A 28 -3.55 -3.60 15.19
N ILE A 29 -3.21 -3.93 16.45
CA ILE A 29 -3.59 -3.14 17.63
C ILE A 29 -2.79 -1.84 17.68
N THR A 30 -3.50 -0.71 17.82
CA THR A 30 -2.90 0.62 17.92
C THR A 30 -3.10 1.28 19.29
N LEU A 31 -3.46 0.49 20.31
CA LEU A 31 -3.60 0.99 21.68
C LEU A 31 -2.27 1.45 22.28
N THR A 32 -2.36 2.44 23.14
CA THR A 32 -1.31 2.93 24.03
C THR A 32 -1.56 2.43 25.46
N PRO A 33 -0.53 2.41 26.34
CA PRO A 33 -0.73 2.07 27.74
C PRO A 33 -1.80 2.93 28.45
N ASP A 34 -1.96 4.19 28.04
CA ASP A 34 -2.94 5.13 28.60
C ASP A 34 -4.40 4.79 28.22
N ASP A 35 -4.61 3.93 27.22
CA ASP A 35 -5.93 3.44 26.86
C ASP A 35 -6.47 2.39 27.85
N PHE A 36 -5.62 1.84 28.73
CA PHE A 36 -6.01 0.86 29.75
C PHE A 36 -6.47 1.55 31.05
N ALA A 37 -7.56 1.07 31.64
CA ALA A 37 -8.04 1.47 32.96
C ALA A 37 -7.19 0.85 34.06
N SER A 38 -6.80 -0.41 33.87
CA SER A 38 -6.02 -1.17 34.85
C SER A 38 -4.52 -0.92 34.66
N PRO A 39 -3.82 -0.37 35.68
CA PRO A 39 -2.36 -0.18 35.62
C PRO A 39 -1.60 -1.50 35.40
N ARG A 40 -2.13 -2.61 35.92
CA ARG A 40 -1.59 -3.95 35.71
C ARG A 40 -1.69 -4.37 34.24
N ASN A 41 -2.80 -4.06 33.57
CA ASN A 41 -2.99 -4.43 32.17
C ASN A 41 -2.14 -3.55 31.25
N ALA A 42 -2.06 -2.26 31.56
CA ALA A 42 -1.16 -1.32 30.89
C ALA A 42 0.31 -1.79 30.98
N ALA A 43 0.76 -2.20 32.17
CA ALA A 43 2.11 -2.70 32.39
C ALA A 43 2.39 -4.01 31.64
N ALA A 44 1.45 -4.95 31.65
CA ALA A 44 1.55 -6.20 30.90
C ALA A 44 1.60 -5.95 29.38
N TYR A 45 0.73 -5.08 28.87
CA TYR A 45 0.70 -4.68 27.47
C TYR A 45 2.00 -4.02 27.03
N THR A 46 2.56 -3.13 27.86
CA THR A 46 3.84 -2.46 27.60
C THR A 46 4.97 -3.48 27.45
N LEU A 47 5.08 -4.43 28.39
CA LEU A 47 6.07 -5.50 28.32
C LEU A 47 5.91 -6.36 27.06
N MET A 48 4.68 -6.72 26.69
CA MET A 48 4.39 -7.48 25.48
C MET A 48 4.77 -6.71 24.21
N ARG A 49 4.52 -5.40 24.15
CA ARG A 49 4.92 -4.52 23.04
C ARG A 49 6.43 -4.41 22.90
N GLU A 50 7.17 -4.33 24.01
CA GLU A 50 8.64 -4.31 24.01
C GLU A 50 9.25 -5.62 23.49
N LEU A 51 8.70 -6.76 23.92
CA LEU A 51 9.12 -8.07 23.39
C LEU A 51 8.86 -8.18 21.89
N TRP A 52 7.67 -7.75 21.46
CA TRP A 52 7.30 -7.77 20.06
C TRP A 52 8.18 -6.85 19.21
N SER A 53 8.50 -5.64 19.69
CA SER A 53 9.34 -4.68 18.95
C SER A 53 10.79 -5.15 18.80
N THR A 54 11.27 -6.00 19.71
CA THR A 54 12.59 -6.64 19.63
C THR A 54 12.60 -7.94 18.84
N GLY A 55 11.47 -8.29 18.19
CA GLY A 55 11.34 -9.47 17.33
C GLY A 55 11.19 -10.79 18.10
N GLN A 56 10.94 -10.73 19.40
CA GLN A 56 10.71 -11.91 20.22
C GLN A 56 9.23 -12.34 20.17
N ALA A 57 8.99 -13.65 20.18
CA ALA A 57 7.63 -14.18 20.30
C ALA A 57 7.04 -13.79 21.67
N VAL A 58 5.76 -13.43 21.70
CA VAL A 58 5.06 -13.04 22.93
C VAL A 58 4.12 -14.16 23.34
N ASP A 59 4.63 -15.11 24.11
CA ASP A 59 3.88 -16.23 24.70
C ASP A 59 4.04 -16.23 26.23
N LEU A 60 3.38 -17.17 26.93
CA LEU A 60 3.40 -17.20 28.40
C LEU A 60 4.81 -17.40 28.97
N VAL A 61 5.66 -18.16 28.28
CA VAL A 61 7.03 -18.47 28.72
C VAL A 61 7.95 -17.30 28.46
N THR A 62 7.93 -16.73 27.25
CA THR A 62 8.79 -15.59 26.91
C THR A 62 8.40 -14.35 27.70
N THR A 63 7.11 -14.07 27.85
CA THR A 63 6.61 -12.94 28.65
C THR A 63 6.91 -13.15 30.14
N GLY A 64 6.77 -14.38 30.65
CA GLY A 64 7.12 -14.72 32.03
C GLY A 64 8.62 -14.55 32.31
N ASN A 65 9.48 -14.92 31.37
CA ASN A 65 10.92 -14.69 31.50
C ASN A 65 11.27 -13.21 31.45
N ALA A 66 10.69 -12.46 30.50
CA ALA A 66 10.91 -11.02 30.38
C ALA A 66 10.49 -10.25 31.63
N LEU A 67 9.44 -10.72 32.31
CA LEU A 67 8.99 -10.15 33.57
C LEU A 67 10.10 -10.19 34.64
N THR A 68 10.97 -11.20 34.66
CA THR A 68 12.06 -11.29 35.66
C THR A 68 13.07 -10.14 35.55
N THR A 69 13.29 -9.65 34.33
CA THR A 69 14.20 -8.54 34.00
C THR A 69 13.49 -7.20 33.86
N ALA A 70 12.16 -7.17 33.98
CA ALA A 70 11.37 -5.96 33.83
C ALA A 70 11.59 -4.96 34.99
N PRO A 71 11.25 -3.66 34.79
CA PRO A 71 11.28 -2.66 35.84
C PRO A 71 10.57 -3.14 37.12
N ALA A 72 11.05 -2.69 38.29
CA ALA A 72 10.53 -3.13 39.59
C ALA A 72 9.02 -2.86 39.74
N GLU A 73 8.53 -1.79 39.11
CA GLU A 73 7.10 -1.44 39.09
C GLU A 73 6.27 -2.46 38.30
N THR A 74 6.70 -2.83 37.08
CA THR A 74 6.05 -3.87 36.27
C THR A 74 6.03 -5.21 37.00
N ARG A 75 7.14 -5.60 37.63
CA ARG A 75 7.25 -6.84 38.42
C ARG A 75 6.33 -6.86 39.65
N ARG A 76 5.99 -5.69 40.19
CA ARG A 76 5.07 -5.56 41.32
C ARG A 76 3.60 -5.65 40.88
N LEU A 77 3.30 -5.23 39.66
CA LEU A 77 1.93 -5.14 39.14
C LEU A 77 1.50 -6.39 38.36
N VAL A 78 2.43 -7.06 37.66
CA VAL A 78 2.14 -8.19 36.78
C VAL A 78 2.72 -9.46 37.40
N GLU A 79 1.87 -10.47 37.60
CA GLU A 79 2.28 -11.78 38.10
C GLU A 79 2.16 -12.84 36.99
N PRO A 80 3.06 -13.85 36.92
CA PRO A 80 2.96 -14.92 35.94
C PRO A 80 1.60 -15.65 35.97
N VAL A 81 1.04 -15.83 37.16
CA VAL A 81 -0.29 -16.45 37.35
C VAL A 81 -1.40 -15.62 36.71
N TYR A 82 -1.28 -14.29 36.75
CA TYR A 82 -2.24 -13.40 36.11
C TYR A 82 -2.22 -13.54 34.59
N LEU A 83 -1.03 -13.63 33.97
CA LEU A 83 -0.89 -13.85 32.53
C LEU A 83 -1.46 -15.22 32.10
N ALA A 84 -1.23 -16.26 32.90
CA ALA A 84 -1.81 -17.59 32.65
C ALA A 84 -3.34 -17.56 32.71
N ARG A 85 -3.92 -16.80 33.66
CA ARG A 85 -5.37 -16.61 33.75
C ARG A 85 -5.92 -15.80 32.58
N ALA A 86 -5.24 -14.71 32.19
CA ALA A 86 -5.62 -13.93 31.02
C ALA A 86 -5.67 -14.80 29.75
N LEU A 87 -4.67 -15.65 29.56
CA LEU A 87 -4.63 -16.64 28.48
C LEU A 87 -5.80 -17.63 28.55
N HIS A 88 -6.09 -18.17 29.74
CA HIS A 88 -7.14 -19.17 29.93
C HIS A 88 -8.55 -18.62 29.70
N ASP A 89 -8.82 -17.42 30.21
CA ASP A 89 -10.14 -16.79 30.16
C ASP A 89 -10.44 -16.20 28.77
N THR A 90 -9.45 -16.13 27.87
CA THR A 90 -9.63 -15.60 26.52
C THR A 90 -10.15 -16.68 25.56
N PRO A 91 -11.33 -16.51 24.96
CA PRO A 91 -11.92 -17.53 24.08
C PRO A 91 -11.13 -17.77 22.78
N THR A 92 -10.64 -16.69 22.15
CA THR A 92 -9.89 -16.79 20.89
C THR A 92 -9.10 -15.51 20.61
N ALA A 93 -7.94 -15.66 19.97
CA ALA A 93 -7.14 -14.53 19.50
C ALA A 93 -7.83 -13.73 18.37
N ALA A 94 -8.77 -14.33 17.64
CA ALA A 94 -9.46 -13.68 16.52
C ALA A 94 -10.32 -12.47 16.93
N LEU A 95 -10.67 -12.35 18.22
CA LEU A 95 -11.48 -11.25 18.75
C LEU A 95 -10.64 -10.07 19.26
N ALA A 96 -9.31 -10.11 19.12
CA ALA A 96 -8.41 -9.05 19.59
C ALA A 96 -8.84 -7.65 19.14
N GLY A 97 -9.25 -7.48 17.88
CA GLY A 97 -9.73 -6.20 17.35
C GLY A 97 -11.03 -5.71 17.99
N GLN A 98 -11.92 -6.62 18.43
CA GLN A 98 -13.15 -6.24 19.13
C GLN A 98 -12.82 -5.76 20.56
N TYR A 99 -11.93 -6.47 21.26
CA TYR A 99 -11.46 -6.04 22.58
C TYR A 99 -10.75 -4.69 22.51
N GLU A 100 -9.90 -4.49 21.49
CA GLU A 100 -9.27 -3.20 21.23
C GLU A 100 -10.29 -2.07 21.09
N GLN A 101 -11.36 -2.27 20.33
CA GLN A 101 -12.38 -1.24 20.14
C GLN A 101 -13.03 -0.87 21.47
N ILE A 102 -13.37 -1.86 22.31
CA ILE A 102 -13.95 -1.63 23.64
C ILE A 102 -12.98 -0.81 24.51
N ILE A 103 -11.71 -1.24 24.60
CA ILE A 103 -10.69 -0.56 25.42
C ILE A 103 -10.49 0.88 24.95
N ARG A 104 -10.42 1.09 23.64
CA ARG A 104 -10.27 2.43 23.03
C ARG A 104 -11.44 3.34 23.36
N GLU A 105 -12.68 2.86 23.19
CA GLU A 105 -13.88 3.64 23.50
C GLU A 105 -13.90 4.06 24.97
N HIS A 106 -13.55 3.16 25.88
CA HIS A 106 -13.46 3.46 27.31
C HIS A 106 -12.27 4.40 27.64
N GLY A 107 -11.12 4.24 26.98
CA GLY A 107 -9.96 5.13 27.12
C GLY A 107 -10.27 6.57 26.73
N ILE A 108 -10.94 6.77 25.57
CA ILE A 108 -11.40 8.09 25.12
C ILE A 108 -12.39 8.69 26.12
N ARG A 109 -13.36 7.91 26.61
CA ARG A 109 -14.31 8.39 27.64
C ARG A 109 -13.58 8.88 28.89
N ARG A 110 -12.56 8.16 29.38
CA ARG A 110 -11.76 8.58 30.55
C ARG A 110 -10.98 9.85 30.28
N ARG A 111 -10.30 9.97 29.13
CA ARG A 111 -9.58 11.19 28.77
C ARG A 111 -10.50 12.40 28.64
N LEU A 112 -11.71 12.23 28.09
CA LEU A 112 -12.70 13.29 28.03
C LEU A 112 -13.18 13.74 29.42
N ILE A 113 -13.30 12.82 30.38
CA ILE A 113 -13.59 13.17 31.78
C ILE A 113 -12.45 14.00 32.38
N THR A 114 -11.20 13.60 32.16
CA THR A 114 -10.01 14.37 32.60
C THR A 114 -9.96 15.75 31.94
N ALA A 115 -10.24 15.83 30.65
CA ALA A 115 -10.32 17.09 29.90
C ALA A 115 -11.41 18.01 30.46
N ALA A 116 -12.60 17.47 30.75
CA ALA A 116 -13.68 18.23 31.37
C ALA A 116 -13.29 18.76 32.76
N GLY A 117 -12.57 17.97 33.56
CA GLY A 117 -12.02 18.40 34.84
C GLY A 117 -11.00 19.54 34.69
N THR A 118 -10.10 19.41 33.71
CA THR A 118 -9.10 20.44 33.37
C THR A 118 -9.77 21.75 32.96
N ILE A 119 -10.81 21.68 32.11
CA ILE A 119 -11.59 22.84 31.69
C ILE A 119 -12.30 23.47 32.88
N THR A 120 -12.93 22.66 33.73
CA THR A 120 -13.64 23.16 34.93
C THR A 120 -12.70 23.92 35.86
N GLN A 121 -11.48 23.41 36.05
CA GLN A 121 -10.46 24.09 36.85
C GLN A 121 -9.92 25.35 36.15
N ALA A 122 -9.71 25.31 34.84
CA ALA A 122 -9.25 26.48 34.08
C ALA A 122 -10.24 27.64 34.16
N VAL A 123 -11.55 27.37 34.19
CA VAL A 123 -12.61 28.39 34.33
C VAL A 123 -12.48 29.17 35.64
N THR A 124 -12.02 28.53 36.73
CA THR A 124 -11.83 29.22 38.02
C THR A 124 -10.50 29.97 38.08
N ASP A 125 -9.46 29.41 37.48
CA ASP A 125 -8.08 29.84 37.71
C ASP A 125 -7.56 30.81 36.63
N THR A 126 -8.24 30.92 35.49
CA THR A 126 -7.79 31.70 34.32
C THR A 126 -8.72 32.89 34.04
N PRO A 127 -8.32 34.13 34.36
CA PRO A 127 -9.15 35.32 34.14
C PRO A 127 -9.19 35.81 32.68
N ASP A 128 -8.18 35.49 31.86
CA ASP A 128 -8.20 35.82 30.43
C ASP A 128 -9.03 34.79 29.64
N ILE A 129 -10.10 35.27 29.01
CA ILE A 129 -11.03 34.45 28.23
C ILE A 129 -10.36 33.78 27.03
N ASN A 130 -9.37 34.43 26.40
CA ASN A 130 -8.70 33.86 25.24
C ASN A 130 -7.81 32.68 25.64
N GLN A 131 -7.07 32.83 26.74
CA GLN A 131 -6.26 31.76 27.31
C GLN A 131 -7.13 30.57 27.79
N LEU A 132 -8.29 30.84 28.38
CA LEU A 132 -9.24 29.79 28.78
C LEU A 132 -9.73 28.97 27.57
N ILE A 133 -10.07 29.64 26.46
CA ILE A 133 -10.50 28.98 25.22
C ILE A 133 -9.37 28.08 24.67
N GLU A 134 -8.12 28.54 24.74
CA GLU A 134 -6.96 27.76 24.28
C GLU A 134 -6.75 26.49 25.13
N ILE A 135 -6.80 26.63 26.47
CA ILE A 135 -6.70 25.49 27.40
C ILE A 135 -7.82 24.47 27.13
N ALA A 136 -9.04 24.94 26.88
CA ALA A 136 -10.17 24.07 26.60
C ALA A 136 -10.05 23.32 25.27
N ARG A 137 -9.58 23.98 24.21
CA ARG A 137 -9.29 23.34 22.92
C ARG A 137 -8.23 22.26 23.09
N LYS A 138 -7.11 22.61 23.70
CA LYS A 138 -6.01 21.68 23.94
C LYS A 138 -6.45 20.44 24.72
N ALA A 139 -7.21 20.62 25.80
CA ALA A 139 -7.69 19.51 26.62
C ALA A 139 -8.61 18.55 25.83
N ILE A 140 -9.46 19.08 24.94
CA ILE A 140 -10.33 18.26 24.08
C ILE A 140 -9.52 17.55 22.99
N ASP A 141 -8.56 18.26 22.37
CA ASP A 141 -7.70 17.71 21.32
C ASP A 141 -6.81 16.58 21.87
N ASP A 142 -6.18 16.78 23.03
CA ASP A 142 -5.37 15.76 23.71
C ASP A 142 -6.20 14.53 24.10
N ALA A 143 -7.49 14.70 24.41
CA ALA A 143 -8.39 13.58 24.70
C ALA A 143 -8.76 12.77 23.44
N GLY A 144 -8.80 13.42 22.28
CA GLY A 144 -9.20 12.84 20.99
C GLY A 144 -8.07 12.20 20.19
N ASN A 145 -6.81 12.54 20.46
CA ASN A 145 -5.67 12.07 19.67
C ASN A 145 -5.28 10.61 19.95
N VAL A 146 -5.88 9.70 19.19
CA VAL A 146 -5.25 8.44 18.78
C VAL A 146 -4.65 8.68 17.39
N ASN A 147 -3.32 8.79 17.28
CA ASN A 147 -2.55 8.83 16.03
C ASN A 147 -3.18 9.62 14.86
N THR A 148 -3.64 10.83 15.12
CA THR A 148 -3.74 11.87 14.08
C THR A 148 -2.32 12.35 13.82
N SER A 149 -1.92 12.36 12.56
CA SER A 149 -0.62 12.86 12.08
C SER A 149 -0.22 14.12 12.84
N GLU A 150 0.89 14.06 13.59
CA GLU A 150 1.46 15.23 14.27
C GLU A 150 1.54 16.38 13.25
N ILE A 151 0.85 17.48 13.53
CA ILE A 151 0.92 18.68 12.70
C ILE A 151 2.29 19.30 12.98
N GLN A 152 3.29 18.96 12.17
CA GLN A 152 4.63 19.53 12.25
C GLN A 152 4.70 20.83 11.46
N SER A 153 5.36 21.86 12.00
CA SER A 153 5.56 23.10 11.27
C SER A 153 6.66 22.94 10.22
N MET A 154 6.61 23.74 9.15
CA MET A 154 7.68 23.76 8.15
C MET A 154 9.03 24.11 8.77
N ALA A 155 9.07 24.96 9.81
CA ALA A 155 10.32 25.31 10.50
C ALA A 155 10.99 24.11 11.18
N ASP A 156 10.18 23.17 11.68
CA ASP A 156 10.67 21.97 12.36
C ASP A 156 11.19 20.90 11.38
N THR A 157 10.68 20.91 10.13
CA THR A 157 10.92 19.85 9.13
C THR A 157 11.81 20.29 7.95
N VAL A 158 11.98 21.61 7.75
CA VAL A 158 12.73 22.14 6.61
C VAL A 158 14.21 21.76 6.65
N ALA A 159 14.81 21.66 7.83
CA ALA A 159 16.21 21.26 7.96
C ALA A 159 16.44 19.82 7.48
N ASP A 160 15.49 18.93 7.73
CA ASP A 160 15.52 17.55 7.24
C ASP A 160 15.29 17.52 5.73
N THR A 161 14.34 18.31 5.23
CA THR A 161 14.06 18.42 3.79
C THR A 161 15.26 18.97 3.03
N ILE A 162 15.99 19.96 3.58
CA ILE A 162 17.20 20.51 2.96
C ILE A 162 18.31 19.46 2.91
N ARG A 163 18.44 18.60 3.93
CA ARG A 163 19.40 17.49 3.89
C ARG A 163 19.04 16.45 2.83
N GLU A 164 17.75 16.18 2.64
CA GLU A 164 17.27 15.28 1.58
C GLU A 164 17.49 15.82 0.16
N LEU A 165 17.60 17.15 -0.03
CA LEU A 165 17.88 17.74 -1.35
C LEU A 165 19.30 17.43 -1.88
N ASP A 166 20.24 17.09 -1.00
CA ASP A 166 21.60 16.65 -1.38
C ASP A 166 21.65 15.15 -1.71
N GLU A 167 20.59 14.38 -1.45
CA GLU A 167 20.52 12.96 -1.76
C GLU A 167 20.07 12.70 -3.21
N GLU A 168 20.46 11.56 -3.77
CA GLU A 168 19.95 11.14 -5.08
C GLU A 168 18.42 10.98 -5.02
N PRO A 169 17.68 11.56 -5.98
CA PRO A 169 16.23 11.51 -5.96
C PRO A 169 15.73 10.06 -5.95
N ARG A 170 14.88 9.73 -4.96
CA ARG A 170 14.31 8.40 -4.77
C ARG A 170 13.31 8.07 -5.88
N TYR A 171 13.79 7.65 -7.05
CA TYR A 171 12.99 7.06 -8.12
C TYR A 171 13.75 5.92 -8.80
N THR A 172 13.01 5.02 -9.45
CA THR A 172 13.58 4.00 -10.33
C THR A 172 13.25 4.34 -11.78
N PRO A 173 14.23 4.53 -12.68
CA PRO A 173 13.96 4.78 -14.09
C PRO A 173 13.03 3.72 -14.68
N THR A 174 12.12 4.14 -15.56
CA THR A 174 11.31 3.22 -16.36
C THR A 174 12.17 2.55 -17.46
N PRO A 175 11.69 1.45 -18.07
CA PRO A 175 12.37 0.81 -19.20
C PRO A 175 12.53 1.71 -20.44
N TRP A 176 11.81 2.82 -20.51
CA TRP A 176 11.72 3.69 -21.68
C TRP A 176 12.39 5.03 -21.38
N GLN A 177 13.48 5.33 -22.08
CA GLN A 177 14.27 6.56 -21.86
C GLN A 177 13.44 7.81 -22.15
N ASP A 178 12.64 7.79 -23.22
CA ASP A 178 11.80 8.93 -23.58
C ASP A 178 10.75 9.23 -22.52
N LEU A 179 10.21 8.20 -21.87
CA LEU A 179 9.28 8.38 -20.76
C LEU A 179 9.99 8.97 -19.52
N ASN A 180 11.23 8.56 -19.26
CA ASN A 180 12.02 9.07 -18.14
C ASN A 180 12.25 10.58 -18.23
N HIS A 181 12.39 11.14 -19.44
CA HIS A 181 12.49 12.61 -19.61
C HIS A 181 11.24 13.36 -19.13
N LEU A 182 10.06 12.71 -19.14
CA LEU A 182 8.80 13.33 -18.74
C LEU A 182 8.47 13.10 -17.26
N ILE A 183 8.71 11.89 -16.73
CA ILE A 183 8.26 11.51 -15.38
C ILE A 183 9.41 11.26 -14.38
N ALA A 184 10.67 11.32 -14.83
CA ALA A 184 11.90 10.93 -14.12
C ALA A 184 12.00 9.43 -13.75
N GLY A 185 10.88 8.74 -13.59
CA GLY A 185 10.82 7.30 -13.30
C GLY A 185 9.63 6.95 -12.41
N TRP A 186 9.66 5.73 -11.86
CA TRP A 186 8.75 5.23 -10.84
C TRP A 186 9.15 5.76 -9.47
N ARG A 187 8.30 6.60 -8.87
CA ARG A 187 8.51 7.24 -7.58
C ARG A 187 7.78 6.45 -6.48
N PRO A 188 8.44 6.17 -5.34
CA PRO A 188 7.78 5.74 -4.11
C PRO A 188 6.61 6.65 -3.75
N GLY A 189 5.53 6.08 -3.21
CA GLY A 189 4.36 6.86 -2.78
C GLY A 189 3.45 7.37 -3.90
N ALA A 190 3.84 7.21 -5.17
CA ALA A 190 3.07 7.68 -6.33
C ALA A 190 2.14 6.60 -6.88
N LEU A 191 0.97 7.06 -7.37
CA LEU A 191 -0.03 6.26 -8.05
C LEU A 191 0.04 6.55 -9.55
N TYR A 192 0.33 5.52 -10.33
CA TYR A 192 0.40 5.55 -11.78
C TYR A 192 -0.80 4.82 -12.37
N VAL A 193 -1.40 5.37 -13.42
CA VAL A 193 -2.52 4.74 -14.12
C VAL A 193 -2.17 4.58 -15.60
N ILE A 194 -2.32 3.37 -16.12
CA ILE A 194 -2.24 3.09 -17.55
C ILE A 194 -3.64 2.80 -18.07
N GLY A 195 -4.17 3.71 -18.89
CA GLY A 195 -5.42 3.55 -19.60
C GLY A 195 -5.18 3.03 -21.02
N ALA A 196 -5.87 1.96 -21.41
CA ALA A 196 -5.80 1.48 -22.79
C ALA A 196 -7.12 0.85 -23.25
N ARG A 197 -7.33 0.78 -24.57
CA ARG A 197 -8.39 -0.07 -25.13
C ARG A 197 -7.96 -1.55 -25.06
N PRO A 198 -8.91 -2.50 -25.10
CA PRO A 198 -8.60 -3.92 -25.21
C PRO A 198 -7.65 -4.20 -26.39
N GLY A 199 -6.58 -4.95 -26.13
CA GLY A 199 -5.58 -5.30 -27.15
C GLY A 199 -4.50 -4.24 -27.42
N SER A 200 -4.58 -3.05 -26.82
CA SER A 200 -3.59 -1.97 -27.05
C SER A 200 -2.34 -2.04 -26.16
N GLY A 201 -2.08 -3.18 -25.50
CA GLY A 201 -0.82 -3.41 -24.78
C GLY A 201 -0.78 -2.99 -23.31
N LYS A 202 -1.92 -2.76 -22.66
CA LYS A 202 -2.04 -2.42 -21.23
C LYS A 202 -1.18 -3.32 -20.31
N THR A 203 -1.44 -4.62 -20.37
CA THR A 203 -0.76 -5.63 -19.55
C THR A 203 0.71 -5.78 -19.94
N LEU A 204 1.05 -5.52 -21.20
CA LEU A 204 2.44 -5.55 -21.67
C LEU A 204 3.25 -4.44 -20.99
N ILE A 205 2.78 -3.19 -20.99
CA ILE A 205 3.44 -2.08 -20.28
C ILE A 205 3.52 -2.35 -18.79
N GLY A 206 2.43 -2.84 -18.18
CA GLY A 206 2.41 -3.22 -16.77
C GLY A 206 3.45 -4.28 -16.41
N LEU A 207 3.60 -5.31 -17.26
CA LEU A 207 4.54 -6.39 -17.05
C LEU A 207 5.99 -5.93 -17.22
N GLN A 208 6.31 -5.14 -18.25
CA GLN A 208 7.66 -4.60 -18.42
C GLN A 208 8.05 -3.70 -17.24
N SER A 209 7.10 -2.93 -16.72
CA SER A 209 7.29 -2.11 -15.52
C SER A 209 7.56 -2.98 -14.28
N ALA A 210 6.79 -4.06 -14.09
CA ALA A 210 7.01 -5.01 -13.01
C ALA A 210 8.39 -5.66 -13.09
N VAL A 211 8.78 -6.18 -14.26
CA VAL A 211 10.07 -6.84 -14.48
C VAL A 211 11.24 -5.89 -14.19
N ASN A 212 11.14 -4.63 -14.61
CA ASN A 212 12.14 -3.59 -14.34
C ASN A 212 12.36 -3.34 -12.84
N MET A 213 11.32 -3.52 -12.02
CA MET A 213 11.37 -3.29 -10.58
C MET A 213 11.90 -4.49 -9.78
N LEU A 214 12.06 -5.67 -10.40
CA LEU A 214 12.60 -6.87 -9.72
C LEU A 214 14.06 -6.70 -9.28
N GLY A 215 14.84 -5.87 -9.99
CA GLY A 215 16.21 -5.53 -9.61
C GLY A 215 16.29 -4.67 -8.33
N ARG A 216 15.19 -4.05 -7.91
CA ARG A 216 15.12 -3.16 -6.74
C ARG A 216 14.46 -3.81 -5.53
N GLY A 217 13.73 -4.91 -5.71
CA GLY A 217 12.99 -5.57 -4.65
C GLY A 217 11.89 -6.49 -5.18
N ALA A 218 10.99 -6.89 -4.28
CA ALA A 218 9.84 -7.71 -4.62
C ALA A 218 8.74 -6.92 -5.32
N VAL A 219 8.09 -7.54 -6.29
CA VAL A 219 6.97 -6.95 -7.02
C VAL A 219 5.74 -7.82 -6.80
N LEU A 220 4.64 -7.18 -6.40
CA LEU A 220 3.33 -7.83 -6.29
C LEU A 220 2.50 -7.44 -7.52
N MET A 221 2.13 -8.40 -8.35
CA MET A 221 1.21 -8.22 -9.46
C MET A 221 -0.10 -8.96 -9.16
N CYS A 222 -1.19 -8.20 -9.05
CA CYS A 222 -2.54 -8.72 -8.95
C CYS A 222 -3.19 -8.67 -10.33
N THR A 223 -3.52 -9.83 -10.90
CA THR A 223 -4.09 -9.99 -12.24
C THR A 223 -5.45 -10.69 -12.16
N LEU A 224 -6.51 -10.00 -12.57
CA LEU A 224 -7.89 -10.50 -12.55
C LEU A 224 -8.31 -11.05 -13.92
N GLU A 225 -7.63 -10.65 -15.00
CA GLU A 225 -7.96 -11.06 -16.37
C GLU A 225 -7.12 -12.26 -16.84
N MET A 226 -5.86 -12.33 -16.41
CA MET A 226 -4.91 -13.35 -16.87
C MET A 226 -4.51 -14.28 -15.73
N SER A 227 -4.38 -15.57 -16.06
CA SER A 227 -3.84 -16.57 -15.14
C SER A 227 -2.35 -16.35 -14.89
N ARG A 228 -1.85 -16.82 -13.74
CA ARG A 228 -0.42 -16.80 -13.43
C ARG A 228 0.43 -17.44 -14.52
N GLY A 229 -0.05 -18.54 -15.10
CA GLY A 229 0.65 -19.26 -16.18
C GLY A 229 0.83 -18.43 -17.44
N GLU A 230 -0.15 -17.59 -17.80
CA GLU A 230 -0.03 -16.70 -18.97
C GLU A 230 0.94 -15.54 -18.71
N ILE A 231 0.95 -14.99 -17.48
CA ILE A 231 1.92 -13.98 -17.07
C ILE A 231 3.34 -14.54 -17.13
N HIS A 232 3.58 -15.74 -16.59
CA HIS A 232 4.90 -16.39 -16.65
C HIS A 232 5.42 -16.53 -18.09
N LYS A 233 4.58 -17.00 -19.02
CA LYS A 233 4.97 -17.17 -20.43
C LYS A 233 5.37 -15.83 -21.07
N ARG A 234 4.67 -14.74 -20.75
CA ARG A 234 5.01 -13.40 -21.24
C ARG A 234 6.31 -12.87 -20.64
N VAL A 235 6.54 -13.06 -19.34
CA VAL A 235 7.83 -12.69 -18.71
C VAL A 235 8.99 -13.44 -19.36
N ILE A 236 8.83 -14.74 -19.60
CA ILE A 236 9.84 -15.56 -20.27
C ILE A 236 10.09 -15.04 -21.70
N SER A 237 9.02 -14.76 -22.45
CA SER A 237 9.10 -14.21 -23.81
C SER A 237 9.89 -12.90 -23.83
N GLN A 238 9.60 -12.00 -22.89
CA GLN A 238 10.23 -10.70 -22.76
C GLN A 238 11.69 -10.79 -22.35
N LEU A 239 12.00 -11.54 -21.28
CA LEU A 239 13.36 -11.63 -20.74
C LEU A 239 14.32 -12.38 -21.65
N LEU A 240 13.80 -13.43 -22.31
CA LEU A 240 14.63 -14.31 -23.14
C LEU A 240 14.48 -14.01 -24.62
N HIS A 241 13.77 -12.96 -25.05
CA HIS A 241 13.49 -12.69 -26.47
C HIS A 241 13.16 -13.97 -27.26
N ILE A 242 12.21 -14.75 -26.74
CA ILE A 242 11.66 -15.95 -27.39
C ILE A 242 10.25 -15.56 -27.86
N PRO A 243 9.87 -15.78 -29.13
CA PRO A 243 8.53 -15.46 -29.60
C PRO A 243 7.45 -16.10 -28.73
N LEU A 244 6.49 -15.31 -28.27
CA LEU A 244 5.42 -15.76 -27.39
C LEU A 244 4.62 -16.91 -28.01
N THR A 245 4.42 -16.89 -29.33
CA THR A 245 3.76 -17.96 -30.09
C THR A 245 4.49 -19.29 -29.98
N ASN A 246 5.83 -19.30 -29.96
CA ASN A 246 6.63 -20.51 -29.81
C ASN A 246 6.44 -21.11 -28.41
N ILE A 247 6.40 -20.26 -27.38
CA ILE A 247 6.14 -20.67 -25.99
C ILE A 247 4.71 -21.19 -25.83
N LEU A 248 3.72 -20.48 -26.38
CA LEU A 248 2.30 -20.87 -26.28
C LEU A 248 2.01 -22.20 -26.99
N ASN A 249 2.56 -22.38 -28.19
CA ASN A 249 2.32 -23.56 -29.03
C ASN A 249 3.27 -24.72 -28.72
N SER A 250 4.14 -24.59 -27.71
CA SER A 250 5.17 -25.60 -27.38
C SER A 250 6.08 -25.97 -28.56
N ASN A 251 6.36 -25.01 -29.44
CA ASN A 251 7.15 -25.20 -30.67
C ASN A 251 8.49 -24.45 -30.60
N MET A 252 9.10 -24.41 -29.41
CA MET A 252 10.40 -23.79 -29.20
C MET A 252 11.51 -24.63 -29.88
N THR A 253 12.39 -23.94 -30.58
CA THR A 253 13.59 -24.52 -31.20
C THR A 253 14.58 -25.01 -30.12
N PRO A 254 15.51 -25.92 -30.46
CA PRO A 254 16.53 -26.39 -29.51
C PRO A 254 17.33 -25.24 -28.86
N ASN A 255 17.67 -24.21 -29.63
CA ASN A 255 18.38 -23.02 -29.14
C ASN A 255 17.52 -22.19 -28.16
N GLU A 256 16.21 -22.05 -28.41
CA GLU A 256 15.30 -21.37 -27.47
C GLU A 256 15.14 -22.16 -26.16
N TRP A 257 15.05 -23.49 -26.24
CA TRP A 257 15.07 -24.36 -25.06
C TRP A 257 16.36 -24.25 -24.27
N GLU A 258 17.51 -24.13 -24.94
CA GLU A 258 18.80 -23.92 -24.29
C GLU A 258 18.84 -22.58 -23.56
N ARG A 259 18.40 -21.49 -24.19
CA ARG A 259 18.28 -20.16 -23.55
C ARG A 259 17.36 -20.19 -22.33
N LEU A 260 16.24 -20.92 -22.41
CA LEU A 260 15.34 -21.12 -21.28
C LEU A 260 16.00 -21.95 -20.18
N SER A 261 16.70 -23.03 -20.52
CA SER A 261 17.32 -23.93 -19.53
C SER A 261 18.48 -23.24 -18.79
N ASN A 262 19.27 -22.43 -19.50
CA ASN A 262 20.43 -21.73 -18.98
C ASN A 262 20.13 -20.29 -18.49
N ARG A 263 18.85 -19.92 -18.39
CA ARG A 263 18.45 -18.58 -17.96
C ARG A 263 18.95 -18.26 -16.56
N ASP A 264 19.31 -16.99 -16.34
CA ASP A 264 19.40 -16.47 -14.99
C ASP A 264 17.98 -16.28 -14.43
N ALA A 265 17.64 -17.08 -13.42
CA ALA A 265 16.35 -17.00 -12.73
C ALA A 265 16.43 -16.14 -11.45
N SER A 266 17.57 -15.49 -11.19
CA SER A 266 17.75 -14.58 -10.07
C SER A 266 16.68 -13.48 -10.09
N GLY A 267 16.01 -13.28 -8.96
CA GLY A 267 14.96 -12.28 -8.80
C GLY A 267 13.55 -12.79 -9.12
N TRP A 268 13.39 -13.95 -9.78
CA TRP A 268 12.06 -14.52 -10.04
C TRP A 268 11.35 -14.92 -8.74
N GLU A 269 12.11 -15.28 -7.69
CA GLU A 269 11.60 -15.55 -6.35
C GLU A 269 10.93 -14.33 -5.70
N ARG A 270 11.15 -13.14 -6.25
CA ARG A 270 10.62 -11.86 -5.76
C ARG A 270 9.43 -11.38 -6.59
N PHE A 271 9.05 -12.11 -7.63
CA PHE A 271 7.88 -11.77 -8.44
C PHE A 271 6.66 -12.56 -7.95
N PHE A 272 5.80 -11.88 -7.18
CA PHE A 272 4.59 -12.47 -6.61
C PHE A 272 3.40 -12.15 -7.50
N ILE A 273 2.69 -13.20 -7.94
CA ILE A 273 1.50 -13.05 -8.79
C ILE A 273 0.29 -13.61 -8.07
N ASP A 274 -0.71 -12.76 -7.87
CA ASP A 274 -2.03 -13.13 -7.39
C ASP A 274 -3.01 -13.08 -8.56
N ASP A 275 -3.58 -14.23 -8.91
CA ASP A 275 -4.54 -14.43 -10.00
C ASP A 275 -5.96 -14.73 -9.50
N ASN A 276 -6.27 -14.31 -8.27
CA ASN A 276 -7.59 -14.49 -7.68
C ASN A 276 -8.60 -13.48 -8.27
N PRO A 277 -9.65 -13.93 -9.01
CA PRO A 277 -10.58 -13.02 -9.67
C PRO A 277 -11.45 -12.19 -8.70
N ALA A 278 -11.59 -12.62 -7.44
CA ALA A 278 -12.38 -11.94 -6.41
C ALA A 278 -11.49 -11.09 -5.47
N GLN A 279 -10.36 -10.59 -5.95
CA GLN A 279 -9.41 -9.86 -5.12
C GLN A 279 -9.98 -8.50 -4.66
N THR A 280 -9.65 -8.10 -3.43
CA THR A 280 -10.07 -6.84 -2.81
C THR A 280 -8.86 -5.97 -2.47
N VAL A 281 -9.04 -4.64 -2.35
CA VAL A 281 -7.93 -3.72 -2.00
C VAL A 281 -7.31 -4.10 -0.64
N GLU A 282 -8.12 -4.58 0.30
CA GLU A 282 -7.66 -5.08 1.58
C GLU A 282 -6.83 -6.37 1.44
N GLY A 283 -7.24 -7.29 0.55
CA GLY A 283 -6.46 -8.48 0.25
C GLY A 283 -5.10 -8.14 -0.37
N ILE A 284 -5.05 -7.19 -1.31
CA ILE A 284 -3.80 -6.67 -1.89
C ILE A 284 -2.92 -6.10 -0.77
N ARG A 285 -3.47 -5.28 0.13
CA ARG A 285 -2.74 -4.71 1.26
C ARG A 285 -2.14 -5.79 2.17
N ARG A 286 -2.90 -6.84 2.51
CA ARG A 286 -2.42 -7.96 3.32
C ARG A 286 -1.27 -8.71 2.65
N MET A 287 -1.36 -8.97 1.35
CA MET A 287 -0.29 -9.61 0.58
C MET A 287 0.96 -8.74 0.52
N ALA A 288 0.80 -7.45 0.18
CA ALA A 288 1.90 -6.49 0.15
C ALA A 288 2.63 -6.42 1.50
N ARG A 289 1.88 -6.36 2.61
CA ARG A 289 2.44 -6.40 3.98
C ARG A 289 3.20 -7.69 4.26
N THR A 290 2.64 -8.84 3.84
CA THR A 290 3.29 -10.15 4.02
C THR A 290 4.61 -10.25 3.25
N ILE A 291 4.63 -9.72 2.02
CA ILE A 291 5.83 -9.67 1.18
C ILE A 291 6.88 -8.72 1.78
N GLN A 292 6.49 -7.49 2.12
CA GLN A 292 7.36 -6.45 2.71
C GLN A 292 8.12 -6.94 3.95
N ARG A 293 7.49 -7.81 4.77
CA ARG A 293 8.12 -8.40 5.97
C ARG A 293 9.29 -9.34 5.66
N ARG A 294 9.31 -9.95 4.47
CA ARG A 294 10.31 -10.95 4.07
C ARG A 294 11.33 -10.35 3.12
N THR A 295 10.86 -9.50 2.20
CA THR A 295 11.66 -8.92 1.12
C THR A 295 11.18 -7.49 0.90
N PRO A 296 12.08 -6.49 0.76
CA PRO A 296 11.68 -5.12 0.43
C PRO A 296 10.82 -5.09 -0.83
N LEU A 297 9.59 -4.58 -0.73
CA LEU A 297 8.71 -4.39 -1.87
C LEU A 297 9.19 -3.18 -2.68
N SER A 298 9.16 -3.30 -4.00
CA SER A 298 9.60 -2.26 -4.93
C SER A 298 8.46 -1.74 -5.80
N MET A 299 7.42 -2.53 -6.07
CA MET A 299 6.24 -2.07 -6.82
C MET A 299 5.02 -2.96 -6.55
N ILE A 300 3.83 -2.36 -6.66
CA ILE A 300 2.55 -3.08 -6.74
C ILE A 300 1.92 -2.79 -8.09
N VAL A 301 1.50 -3.82 -8.82
CA VAL A 301 0.78 -3.72 -10.09
C VAL A 301 -0.62 -4.32 -9.94
N VAL A 302 -1.65 -3.59 -10.36
CA VAL A 302 -3.05 -4.04 -10.29
C VAL A 302 -3.69 -4.01 -11.67
N ASP A 303 -4.03 -5.19 -12.19
CA ASP A 303 -4.72 -5.42 -13.47
C ASP A 303 -6.01 -6.19 -13.23
N TYR A 304 -7.23 -5.65 -13.21
CA TYR A 304 -7.68 -4.31 -13.55
C TYR A 304 -8.76 -3.84 -12.56
N LEU A 305 -8.86 -2.52 -12.35
CA LEU A 305 -9.72 -1.92 -11.33
C LEU A 305 -11.22 -2.24 -11.42
N GLN A 306 -11.79 -2.41 -12.62
CA GLN A 306 -13.26 -2.35 -12.77
C GLN A 306 -13.95 -3.73 -12.60
N LEU A 307 -13.22 -4.82 -12.34
CA LEU A 307 -13.80 -6.15 -12.01
C LEU A 307 -13.79 -6.48 -10.50
N MET A 308 -13.30 -5.59 -9.64
CA MET A 308 -13.41 -5.83 -8.20
C MET A 308 -14.90 -5.87 -7.81
N GLU A 309 -15.34 -6.93 -7.13
CA GLU A 309 -16.77 -7.15 -6.89
C GLU A 309 -17.41 -6.01 -6.06
N SER A 310 -18.45 -5.42 -6.63
CA SER A 310 -19.42 -4.59 -5.91
C SER A 310 -20.42 -5.51 -5.21
N THR A 311 -20.43 -5.52 -3.89
CA THR A 311 -21.53 -6.10 -3.14
C THR A 311 -22.77 -5.18 -3.21
N GLY A 312 -23.46 -5.07 -4.36
CA GLY A 312 -24.75 -4.36 -4.44
C GLY A 312 -25.29 -3.98 -5.84
N LYS A 313 -26.58 -4.28 -6.09
CA LYS A 313 -27.33 -4.08 -7.36
C LYS A 313 -27.67 -2.62 -7.76
N SER A 314 -26.72 -1.68 -7.85
CA SER A 314 -27.04 -0.34 -8.42
C SER A 314 -25.85 0.30 -9.13
N GLU A 315 -26.02 0.70 -10.40
CA GLU A 315 -25.00 1.35 -11.23
C GLU A 315 -24.42 2.64 -10.64
N ARG A 316 -25.18 3.36 -9.78
CA ARG A 316 -24.66 4.55 -9.06
C ARG A 316 -23.54 4.21 -8.07
N LYS A 317 -23.48 2.96 -7.57
CA LYS A 317 -22.46 2.52 -6.59
C LYS A 317 -21.09 2.28 -7.20
N ARG A 318 -21.01 1.95 -8.50
CA ARG A 318 -19.74 1.56 -9.13
C ARG A 318 -18.75 2.72 -9.23
N HIS A 319 -19.20 3.92 -9.55
CA HIS A 319 -18.34 5.11 -9.60
C HIS A 319 -17.78 5.46 -8.21
N GLU A 320 -18.61 5.37 -7.16
CA GLU A 320 -18.20 5.60 -5.77
C GLU A 320 -17.19 4.55 -5.30
N GLU A 321 -17.37 3.29 -5.73
CA GLU A 321 -16.44 2.21 -5.42
C GLU A 321 -15.10 2.37 -6.12
N ILE A 322 -15.08 2.73 -7.41
CA ILE A 322 -13.85 3.03 -8.14
C ILE A 322 -13.10 4.19 -7.47
N ALA A 323 -13.82 5.24 -7.05
CA ALA A 323 -13.23 6.34 -6.32
C ALA A 323 -12.62 5.89 -4.99
N ARG A 324 -13.35 5.07 -4.23
CA ARG A 324 -12.85 4.50 -2.97
C ARG A 324 -11.63 3.61 -3.19
N TRP A 325 -11.62 2.77 -4.22
CA TRP A 325 -10.48 1.89 -4.52
C TRP A 325 -9.25 2.67 -4.94
N THR A 326 -9.42 3.65 -5.84
CA THR A 326 -8.32 4.49 -6.32
C THR A 326 -7.69 5.25 -5.16
N ARG A 327 -8.51 5.89 -4.30
CA ARG A 327 -8.03 6.56 -3.09
C ARG A 327 -7.30 5.58 -2.16
N ALA A 328 -7.85 4.38 -1.96
CA ALA A 328 -7.24 3.37 -1.12
C ALA A 328 -5.90 2.85 -1.68
N LEU A 329 -5.76 2.77 -3.01
CA LEU A 329 -4.49 2.44 -3.68
C LEU A 329 -3.48 3.59 -3.58
N LYS A 330 -3.92 4.85 -3.67
CA LYS A 330 -3.05 6.00 -3.43
C LYS A 330 -2.53 6.03 -1.98
N VAL A 331 -3.41 5.76 -1.02
CA VAL A 331 -3.01 5.59 0.39
C VAL A 331 -2.02 4.43 0.52
N MET A 332 -2.30 3.29 -0.13
CA MET A 332 -1.40 2.13 -0.13
C MET A 332 -0.01 2.45 -0.67
N ALA A 333 0.08 3.19 -1.78
CA ALA A 333 1.36 3.64 -2.35
C ALA A 333 2.18 4.41 -1.31
N LYS A 334 1.54 5.35 -0.59
CA LYS A 334 2.19 6.13 0.48
C LYS A 334 2.55 5.28 1.69
N THR A 335 1.66 4.38 2.12
CA THR A 335 1.88 3.55 3.33
C THR A 335 3.05 2.58 3.15
N PHE A 336 3.18 1.96 1.97
CA PHE A 336 4.29 1.04 1.69
C PHE A 336 5.52 1.75 1.12
N ASP A 337 5.43 3.06 0.84
CA ASP A 337 6.48 3.84 0.19
C ASP A 337 6.99 3.17 -1.10
N VAL A 338 6.07 2.76 -1.98
CA VAL A 338 6.37 2.14 -3.29
C VAL A 338 5.46 2.71 -4.39
N PRO A 339 5.91 2.71 -5.66
CA PRO A 339 5.04 3.00 -6.78
C PRO A 339 3.93 1.95 -6.89
N VAL A 340 2.69 2.42 -7.05
CA VAL A 340 1.53 1.57 -7.37
C VAL A 340 1.10 1.85 -8.81
N LEU A 341 1.15 0.83 -9.66
CA LEU A 341 0.76 0.90 -11.07
C LEU A 341 -0.59 0.22 -11.28
N VAL A 342 -1.53 0.97 -11.84
CA VAL A 342 -2.90 0.50 -12.00
C VAL A 342 -3.28 0.48 -13.47
N LEU A 343 -3.76 -0.66 -13.93
CA LEU A 343 -4.18 -0.87 -15.30
C LEU A 343 -5.69 -0.67 -15.41
N SER A 344 -6.10 0.28 -16.26
CA SER A 344 -7.50 0.65 -16.47
C SER A 344 -7.92 0.47 -17.93
N GLN A 345 -9.11 -0.06 -18.15
CA GLN A 345 -9.68 -0.18 -19.48
C GLN A 345 -10.46 1.11 -19.82
N LEU A 346 -10.22 1.63 -21.03
CA LEU A 346 -10.94 2.80 -21.54
C LEU A 346 -12.32 2.41 -22.08
N ASN A 347 -13.29 3.32 -21.97
CA ASN A 347 -14.62 3.12 -22.54
C ASN A 347 -14.55 3.11 -24.08
N ARG A 348 -15.35 2.25 -24.73
CA ARG A 348 -15.40 2.10 -26.19
C ARG A 348 -16.20 3.21 -26.86
N GLU A 349 -17.20 3.79 -26.18
CA GLU A 349 -18.16 4.73 -26.79
C GLU A 349 -17.61 6.14 -27.03
N SER A 350 -16.69 6.60 -26.18
CA SER A 350 -16.19 7.97 -26.21
C SER A 350 -15.15 8.23 -27.31
N ALA A 351 -14.73 7.19 -28.02
CA ALA A 351 -13.66 7.28 -29.00
C ALA A 351 -14.09 6.84 -30.40
N ARG A 352 -14.71 7.78 -31.14
CA ARG A 352 -14.83 7.71 -32.60
C ARG A 352 -13.43 7.84 -33.23
N GLY A 353 -12.65 6.75 -33.25
CA GLY A 353 -11.39 6.61 -33.99
C GLY A 353 -10.18 7.41 -33.49
N GLY A 354 -10.36 8.47 -32.71
CA GLY A 354 -9.26 9.35 -32.28
C GLY A 354 -8.38 8.82 -31.14
N LYS A 355 -7.33 9.60 -30.84
CA LYS A 355 -6.44 9.39 -29.69
C LYS A 355 -7.22 9.49 -28.38
N PRO A 356 -6.94 8.62 -27.40
CA PRO A 356 -7.62 8.63 -26.11
C PRO A 356 -7.23 9.87 -25.29
N SER A 357 -8.14 10.28 -24.44
CA SER A 357 -8.04 11.44 -23.56
C SER A 357 -8.41 11.05 -22.12
N LEU A 358 -8.14 11.93 -21.16
CA LEU A 358 -8.59 11.71 -19.78
C LEU A 358 -10.11 11.53 -19.68
N ALA A 359 -10.88 12.15 -20.58
CA ALA A 359 -12.32 11.98 -20.63
C ALA A 359 -12.75 10.54 -20.98
N ASP A 360 -11.88 9.72 -21.58
CA ASP A 360 -12.17 8.31 -21.90
C ASP A 360 -12.02 7.38 -20.69
N LEU A 361 -11.44 7.87 -19.60
CA LEU A 361 -11.51 7.25 -18.28
C LEU A 361 -12.86 7.51 -17.60
N ARG A 362 -13.87 8.03 -18.33
CA ARG A 362 -15.13 8.68 -17.89
C ARG A 362 -15.93 8.02 -16.77
N GLU A 363 -15.68 6.76 -16.43
CA GLU A 363 -16.25 6.14 -15.24
C GLU A 363 -15.53 6.52 -13.93
N SER A 364 -14.57 7.45 -13.97
CA SER A 364 -13.60 7.59 -12.88
C SER A 364 -12.97 8.99 -12.71
N GLY A 365 -13.77 10.05 -12.56
CA GLY A 365 -13.24 11.36 -12.17
C GLY A 365 -12.31 11.33 -10.94
N ALA A 366 -12.49 10.33 -10.06
CA ALA A 366 -11.58 10.04 -8.95
C ALA A 366 -10.22 9.45 -9.36
N ILE A 367 -10.16 8.61 -10.41
CA ILE A 367 -8.88 8.13 -10.97
C ILE A 367 -8.06 9.31 -11.46
N GLU A 368 -8.70 10.23 -12.19
CA GLU A 368 -8.03 11.46 -12.63
C GLU A 368 -7.53 12.28 -11.44
N GLN A 369 -8.31 12.42 -10.35
CA GLN A 369 -7.91 13.23 -9.20
C GLN A 369 -6.75 12.60 -8.40
N ASP A 370 -6.83 11.30 -8.12
CA ASP A 370 -5.90 10.62 -7.20
C ASP A 370 -4.59 10.18 -7.87
N ALA A 371 -4.59 9.89 -9.16
CA ALA A 371 -3.38 9.48 -9.88
C ALA A 371 -2.37 10.63 -9.98
N ASP A 372 -1.09 10.36 -9.73
CA ASP A 372 -0.04 11.35 -9.94
C ASP A 372 0.38 11.42 -11.41
N VAL A 373 0.36 10.28 -12.11
CA VAL A 373 0.65 10.18 -13.54
C VAL A 373 -0.39 9.29 -14.22
N VAL A 374 -0.90 9.74 -15.37
CA VAL A 374 -1.81 8.96 -16.23
C VAL A 374 -1.18 8.81 -17.61
N LEU A 375 -0.99 7.56 -18.03
CA LEU A 375 -0.47 7.17 -19.32
C LEU A 375 -1.61 6.55 -20.15
N LEU A 376 -1.87 7.05 -21.35
CA LEU A 376 -2.90 6.50 -22.24
C LEU A 376 -2.23 5.87 -23.45
N LEU A 377 -2.57 4.61 -23.71
CA LEU A 377 -2.01 3.84 -24.83
C LEU A 377 -2.95 3.87 -26.03
N HIS A 378 -2.38 4.08 -27.21
CA HIS A 378 -3.11 4.09 -28.46
C HIS A 378 -2.33 3.41 -29.58
N ARG A 379 -3.00 2.49 -30.27
CA ARG A 379 -2.53 1.92 -31.54
C ARG A 379 -3.60 2.22 -32.58
N GLU A 380 -3.24 3.01 -33.57
CA GLU A 380 -4.13 3.40 -34.65
C GLU A 380 -4.31 2.25 -35.65
N ASP A 381 -3.21 1.62 -36.04
CA ASP A 381 -3.15 0.46 -36.93
C ASP A 381 -2.42 -0.71 -36.25
N PRO A 382 -3.06 -1.87 -36.03
CA PRO A 382 -2.42 -3.08 -35.51
C PRO A 382 -1.23 -3.58 -36.34
N ASP A 383 -1.19 -3.28 -37.63
CA ASP A 383 -0.13 -3.69 -38.56
C ASP A 383 1.09 -2.77 -38.50
N VAL A 384 0.93 -1.56 -37.95
CA VAL A 384 2.04 -0.63 -37.71
C VAL A 384 2.69 -0.97 -36.36
N PRO A 385 4.02 -1.15 -36.32
CA PRO A 385 4.72 -1.51 -35.10
C PRO A 385 5.05 -0.27 -34.24
N GLU A 386 4.16 0.72 -34.23
CA GLU A 386 4.25 1.91 -33.37
C GLU A 386 3.14 1.87 -32.31
N LEU A 387 3.48 2.29 -31.10
CA LEU A 387 2.55 2.50 -29.99
C LEU A 387 2.66 3.95 -29.54
N ASP A 388 1.58 4.70 -29.64
CA ASP A 388 1.49 6.03 -29.03
C ASP A 388 1.24 5.86 -27.52
N MET A 389 2.12 6.41 -26.70
CA MET A 389 1.95 6.56 -25.26
C MET A 389 1.78 8.04 -24.93
N LEU A 390 0.58 8.40 -24.49
CA LEU A 390 0.22 9.77 -24.16
C LEU A 390 0.39 9.97 -22.66
N VAL A 391 1.31 10.82 -22.23
CA VAL A 391 1.34 11.28 -20.84
C VAL A 391 0.21 12.29 -20.66
N ALA A 392 -0.97 11.79 -20.30
CA ALA A 392 -2.21 12.58 -20.23
C ALA A 392 -2.31 13.41 -18.95
N LYS A 393 -1.68 12.94 -17.86
CA LYS A 393 -1.51 13.68 -16.60
C LYS A 393 -0.11 13.44 -16.05
N ASN A 394 0.52 14.50 -15.56
CA ASN A 394 1.78 14.43 -14.83
C ASN A 394 1.77 15.51 -13.74
N ARG A 395 1.67 15.10 -12.47
CA ARG A 395 1.63 16.04 -11.34
C ARG A 395 2.95 16.79 -11.12
N HIS A 396 4.05 16.25 -11.65
CA HIS A 396 5.41 16.73 -11.38
C HIS A 396 6.13 17.28 -12.61
N GLY A 397 5.45 17.44 -13.75
CA GLY A 397 6.12 17.82 -14.99
C GLY A 397 5.15 18.04 -16.14
N THR A 398 5.70 18.03 -17.35
CA THR A 398 4.95 18.26 -18.58
C THR A 398 4.19 17.01 -19.03
N THR A 399 3.16 17.25 -19.83
CA THR A 399 2.43 16.23 -20.59
C THR A 399 2.91 16.27 -22.03
N TYR A 400 3.30 15.13 -22.58
CA TYR A 400 3.75 15.03 -23.97
C TYR A 400 3.46 13.63 -24.52
N PRO A 401 3.05 13.50 -25.79
CA PRO A 401 2.92 12.20 -26.43
C PRO A 401 4.30 11.67 -26.85
N LEU A 402 4.59 10.40 -26.57
CA LEU A 402 5.77 9.72 -27.08
C LEU A 402 5.37 8.49 -27.90
N LYS A 403 6.29 8.03 -28.75
CA LYS A 403 6.11 6.85 -29.60
C LYS A 403 7.08 5.76 -29.16
N LEU A 404 6.56 4.56 -28.98
CA LEU A 404 7.35 3.36 -28.69
C LEU A 404 7.27 2.38 -29.85
N GLN A 405 8.32 1.57 -30.00
CA GLN A 405 8.34 0.44 -30.91
C GLN A 405 7.54 -0.72 -30.31
N TRP A 406 6.54 -1.21 -31.04
CA TRP A 406 5.74 -2.37 -30.65
C TRP A 406 6.40 -3.67 -31.11
N GLU A 407 6.76 -4.52 -30.15
CA GLU A 407 7.37 -5.83 -30.37
C GLU A 407 6.45 -6.93 -29.82
N GLY A 408 5.18 -6.92 -30.25
CA GLY A 408 4.15 -7.82 -29.70
C GLY A 408 4.50 -9.32 -29.76
N HIS A 409 5.35 -9.72 -30.70
CA HIS A 409 5.86 -11.10 -30.81
C HIS A 409 6.68 -11.52 -29.58
N PHE A 410 7.35 -10.59 -28.89
CA PHE A 410 8.10 -10.82 -27.65
C PHE A 410 7.36 -10.34 -26.40
N ALA A 411 6.09 -9.94 -26.55
CA ALA A 411 5.33 -9.26 -25.50
C ALA A 411 6.11 -8.09 -24.87
N SER A 412 6.80 -7.30 -25.71
CA SER A 412 7.56 -6.11 -25.29
C SER A 412 7.24 -4.88 -26.15
N VAL A 413 7.59 -3.72 -25.62
CA VAL A 413 7.80 -2.47 -26.35
C VAL A 413 9.16 -1.90 -25.96
N SER A 414 9.77 -1.18 -26.88
CA SER A 414 11.07 -0.53 -26.72
C SER A 414 10.99 0.93 -27.17
N ASP A 415 11.97 1.75 -26.78
CA ASP A 415 12.09 3.08 -27.38
C ASP A 415 12.27 2.96 -28.89
N LEU A 416 11.76 3.92 -29.65
CA LEU A 416 12.04 3.94 -31.08
C LEU A 416 13.55 4.08 -31.30
N PRO A 417 14.15 3.35 -32.27
CA PRO A 417 15.54 3.57 -32.62
C PRO A 417 15.70 5.03 -33.04
N VAL A 418 16.64 5.73 -32.39
CA VAL A 418 16.91 7.16 -32.57
C VAL A 418 16.85 7.52 -34.04
N ARG A 419 15.85 8.32 -34.45
CA ARG A 419 15.92 8.98 -35.75
C ARG A 419 17.16 9.88 -35.71
N PRO A 420 18.09 9.82 -36.68
CA PRO A 420 19.18 10.78 -36.73
C PRO A 420 18.57 12.17 -36.60
N ALA A 421 19.09 12.94 -35.65
CA ALA A 421 18.59 14.25 -35.30
C ALA A 421 18.28 15.02 -36.58
N LEU A 422 17.01 15.36 -36.78
CA LEU A 422 16.67 16.43 -37.71
C LEU A 422 17.49 17.62 -37.23
N GLU A 423 18.47 17.99 -38.05
CA GLU A 423 19.31 19.16 -37.88
C GLU A 423 18.44 20.30 -37.38
N ALA A 424 18.94 20.99 -36.35
CA ALA A 424 18.37 22.22 -35.85
C ALA A 424 18.07 23.13 -37.05
N ALA A 425 16.79 23.21 -37.42
CA ALA A 425 16.32 24.23 -38.33
C ALA A 425 16.40 25.55 -37.58
N SER A 426 17.47 26.27 -37.90
CA SER A 426 17.74 27.68 -37.66
C SER A 426 16.53 28.59 -37.79
#